data_AF-A0A1F9PJG1-F1
#
_entry.id   AF-A0A1F9PJG1-F1
#
_cell.length_a   1.000
_cell.length_b   1.000
_cell.length_c   1.000
_cell.angle_alpha   90.00
_cell.angle_beta   90.00
_cell.angle_gamma   90.00
#
_symmetry.space_group_name_H-M   'P 1'
#
loop_
_entity.id
_entity.type
_entity.pdbx_description
1 polymer ?
#
loop_
_entity_poly.entity_id
_entity_poly.type
_entity_poly.pdbx_seq_one_letter_code
_entity_poly.pdbx_strand_id
1 'polypeptide(L)'
;MFRAFLKFITVVILLVPQGLVAAPGDPVIGDLGWQGGANDNPHNLSSLATHSRPKASPGETTEICVFCHTPHGATPQTPLWSRPDPARMGSFTTYNSAILDASGQFAIATIAASKYGDNTTPGEEYPNGASKLCLSCHDGVTSIGVLANGRSIAMTSGTITDPAMYWDPLNPGAGMDFSKSHPVSFVYDAVVLPQINALKTDLGAGSEYKLPDAGSRIKLEARAGTTWMQCTTCHEPHKDTKHGTTYPYPFWRNAGVGTEAQDYDLTCAECHNSTIGPATPTPHNNP
;
A
#
# COMPACT_ATOMS: atom_id res chain seq x y z
N MET A 1 -29.78 -61.24 0.40
CA MET A 1 -29.91 -59.94 -0.28
C MET A 1 -29.61 -58.84 0.73
N PHE A 2 -28.37 -58.36 0.80
CA PHE A 2 -28.01 -57.18 1.60
C PHE A 2 -27.09 -56.33 0.73
N ARG A 3 -27.60 -55.17 0.28
CA ARG A 3 -26.87 -54.23 -0.57
C ARG A 3 -25.97 -53.38 0.31
N ALA A 4 -24.66 -53.43 0.08
CA ALA A 4 -23.69 -52.51 0.68
C ALA A 4 -23.80 -51.14 0.00
N PHE A 5 -24.13 -50.10 0.78
CA PHE A 5 -24.04 -48.71 0.33
C PHE A 5 -22.63 -48.19 0.64
N LEU A 6 -21.81 -48.04 -0.39
CA LEU A 6 -20.51 -47.36 -0.31
C LEU A 6 -20.78 -45.85 -0.40
N LYS A 7 -20.68 -45.13 0.72
CA LYS A 7 -20.75 -43.66 0.73
C LYS A 7 -19.42 -43.11 0.21
N PHE A 8 -19.44 -42.51 -0.98
CA PHE A 8 -18.36 -41.65 -1.45
C PHE A 8 -18.32 -40.39 -0.58
N ILE A 9 -17.30 -40.27 0.26
CA ILE A 9 -16.95 -39.00 0.92
C ILE A 9 -16.11 -38.22 -0.09
N THR A 10 -16.74 -37.29 -0.80
CA THR A 10 -16.02 -36.27 -1.56
C THR A 10 -15.37 -35.33 -0.56
N VAL A 11 -14.07 -35.50 -0.31
CA VAL A 11 -13.26 -34.52 0.41
C VAL A 11 -13.12 -33.30 -0.49
N VAL A 12 -13.92 -32.27 -0.23
CA VAL A 12 -13.69 -30.94 -0.80
C VAL A 12 -12.47 -30.39 -0.08
N ILE A 13 -11.30 -30.53 -0.70
CA ILE A 13 -10.10 -29.79 -0.30
C ILE A 13 -10.41 -28.33 -0.62
N LEU A 14 -10.78 -27.56 0.41
CA LEU A 14 -10.78 -26.11 0.36
C LEU A 14 -9.34 -25.68 0.06
N LEU A 15 -9.07 -25.35 -1.20
CA LEU A 15 -7.91 -24.54 -1.59
C LEU A 15 -8.08 -23.18 -0.90
N VAL A 16 -7.52 -23.05 0.30
CA VAL A 16 -7.32 -21.74 0.91
C VAL A 16 -6.37 -21.00 -0.04
N PRO A 17 -6.78 -19.86 -0.63
CA PRO A 17 -5.82 -19.06 -1.38
C PRO A 17 -4.65 -18.76 -0.45
N GLN A 18 -3.41 -18.93 -0.91
CA GLN A 18 -2.21 -18.73 -0.09
C GLN A 18 -1.97 -17.27 0.34
N GLY A 19 -3.02 -16.44 0.35
CA GLY A 19 -3.01 -15.14 0.98
C GLY A 19 -3.05 -15.31 2.50
N LEU A 20 -2.01 -14.77 3.15
CA LEU A 20 -1.93 -14.54 4.59
C LEU A 20 -1.55 -15.73 5.47
N VAL A 21 -0.41 -16.38 5.18
CA VAL A 21 0.37 -16.91 6.31
C VAL A 21 1.03 -15.72 6.99
N ALA A 22 0.61 -15.42 8.22
CA ALA A 22 1.27 -14.43 9.06
C ALA A 22 2.73 -14.88 9.23
N ALA A 23 3.67 -14.05 8.78
CA ALA A 23 5.08 -14.27 9.01
C ALA A 23 5.39 -14.03 10.51
N PRO A 24 6.43 -14.64 11.07
CA PRO A 24 6.89 -14.31 12.42
C PRO A 24 7.14 -12.80 12.57
N GLY A 25 6.33 -12.14 13.40
CA GLY A 25 6.39 -10.69 13.63
C GLY A 25 5.48 -9.83 12.76
N ASP A 26 4.56 -10.42 11.99
CA ASP A 26 3.40 -9.67 11.48
C ASP A 26 2.56 -9.18 12.68
N PRO A 27 2.09 -7.91 12.67
CA PRO A 27 1.36 -7.33 13.78
C PRO A 27 0.04 -8.08 14.02
N VAL A 28 -0.33 -8.23 15.29
CA VAL A 28 -1.69 -8.64 15.63
C VAL A 28 -2.60 -7.46 15.27
N ILE A 29 -3.79 -7.71 14.73
CA ILE A 29 -4.80 -6.67 14.34
C ILE A 29 -5.07 -5.62 15.45
N GLY A 30 -4.65 -5.86 16.70
CA GLY A 30 -4.69 -4.92 17.82
C GLY A 30 -3.63 -3.80 17.84
N ASP A 31 -2.62 -3.80 16.97
CA ASP A 31 -1.52 -2.81 17.02
C ASP A 31 -1.96 -1.38 16.64
N LEU A 32 -2.99 -1.21 15.82
CA LEU A 32 -3.62 0.11 15.59
C LEU A 32 -4.44 0.62 16.77
N GLY A 33 -4.69 -0.24 17.77
CA GLY A 33 -5.70 -0.05 18.82
C GLY A 33 -5.11 0.18 20.22
N TRP A 34 -3.85 0.62 20.34
CA TRP A 34 -3.24 0.91 21.64
C TRP A 34 -4.19 1.72 22.55
N GLN A 35 -4.37 1.25 23.80
CA GLN A 35 -5.31 1.80 24.79
C GLN A 35 -6.75 2.01 24.29
N GLY A 36 -7.31 1.05 23.55
CA GLY A 36 -8.69 1.12 23.06
C GLY A 36 -8.87 2.02 21.84
N GLY A 37 -7.79 2.26 21.08
CA GLY A 37 -7.80 3.09 19.87
C GLY A 37 -7.30 4.52 20.07
N ALA A 38 -6.70 4.84 21.23
CA ALA A 38 -6.13 6.16 21.49
C ALA A 38 -4.64 6.20 21.14
N ASN A 39 -4.30 6.77 19.98
CA ASN A 39 -2.90 6.97 19.54
C ASN A 39 -2.77 8.16 18.58
N ASP A 40 -1.52 8.55 18.29
CA ASP A 40 -1.13 9.61 17.36
C ASP A 40 -0.74 9.03 15.98
N ASN A 41 -1.28 7.86 15.63
CA ASN A 41 -1.10 7.32 14.29
C ASN A 41 -1.85 8.21 13.29
N PRO A 42 -1.21 8.69 12.21
CA PRO A 42 -1.86 9.59 11.26
C PRO A 42 -3.12 9.05 10.56
N HIS A 43 -3.32 7.72 10.53
CA HIS A 43 -4.54 7.11 9.96
C HIS A 43 -5.48 6.57 11.03
N ASN A 44 -5.25 6.90 12.31
CA ASN A 44 -6.29 6.79 13.30
C ASN A 44 -7.27 7.94 13.09
N LEU A 45 -8.31 7.69 12.29
CA LEU A 45 -9.34 8.69 11.99
C LEU A 45 -10.51 8.63 12.97
N SER A 46 -10.43 7.78 14.01
CA SER A 46 -11.48 7.68 15.02
C SER A 46 -11.51 8.91 15.93
N SER A 47 -12.60 9.09 16.66
CA SER A 47 -12.73 10.17 17.66
C SER A 47 -11.77 10.03 18.85
N LEU A 48 -11.09 8.88 18.97
CA LEU A 48 -10.09 8.61 20.01
C LEU A 48 -8.66 9.01 19.60
N ALA A 49 -8.43 9.42 18.36
CA ALA A 49 -7.11 9.80 17.90
C ALA A 49 -6.56 11.01 18.68
N THR A 50 -5.30 10.92 19.11
CA THR A 50 -4.66 11.92 19.98
C THR A 50 -3.97 13.03 19.17
N HIS A 51 -3.88 12.89 17.86
CA HIS A 51 -3.32 13.90 16.96
C HIS A 51 -4.27 15.08 16.73
N SER A 52 -3.69 16.18 16.23
CA SER A 52 -4.42 17.40 15.82
C SER A 52 -4.90 17.39 14.37
N ARG A 53 -4.56 16.36 13.58
CA ARG A 53 -5.03 16.17 12.19
C ARG A 53 -6.54 15.84 12.13
N PRO A 54 -7.19 15.92 10.95
CA PRO A 54 -8.58 15.52 10.78
C PRO A 54 -8.88 14.13 11.34
N LYS A 55 -9.99 14.02 12.07
CA LYS A 55 -10.49 12.78 12.68
C LYS A 55 -12.00 12.88 12.85
N ALA A 56 -12.67 11.81 13.22
CA ALA A 56 -14.08 11.83 13.52
C ALA A 56 -14.39 12.80 14.66
N SER A 57 -15.49 13.54 14.52
CA SER A 57 -15.97 14.44 15.56
C SER A 57 -16.27 13.67 16.85
N PRO A 58 -16.17 14.32 18.03
CA PRO A 58 -16.45 13.66 19.30
C PRO A 58 -17.81 12.97 19.29
N GLY A 59 -17.82 11.66 19.57
CA GLY A 59 -19.03 10.83 19.63
C GLY A 59 -19.47 10.16 18.33
N GLU A 60 -18.82 10.43 17.19
CA GLU A 60 -19.20 9.83 15.90
C GLU A 60 -18.83 8.35 15.79
N THR A 61 -17.54 8.03 15.93
CA THR A 61 -17.08 6.64 15.97
C THR A 61 -15.75 6.51 16.71
N THR A 62 -15.57 5.40 17.41
CA THR A 62 -14.31 4.97 18.01
C THR A 62 -13.63 3.86 17.20
N GLU A 63 -14.27 3.38 16.13
CA GLU A 63 -13.77 2.29 15.31
C GLU A 63 -12.73 2.83 14.30
N ILE A 64 -11.49 2.37 14.40
CA ILE A 64 -10.41 2.81 13.51
C ILE A 64 -10.57 2.19 12.12
N CYS A 65 -11.03 0.94 12.04
CA CYS A 65 -11.06 0.20 10.78
C CYS A 65 -12.15 0.66 9.82
N VAL A 66 -13.22 1.34 10.27
CA VAL A 66 -14.39 1.65 9.42
C VAL A 66 -14.11 2.61 8.27
N PHE A 67 -13.00 3.35 8.36
CA PHE A 67 -12.53 4.24 7.30
C PHE A 67 -11.87 3.46 6.14
N CYS A 68 -11.42 2.23 6.40
CA CYS A 68 -10.74 1.37 5.43
C CYS A 68 -11.59 0.16 5.07
N HIS A 69 -12.20 -0.51 6.05
CA HIS A 69 -12.93 -1.75 5.88
C HIS A 69 -14.40 -1.62 6.25
N THR A 70 -15.25 -2.34 5.53
CA THR A 70 -16.66 -2.49 5.89
C THR A 70 -17.08 -3.95 5.72
N PRO A 71 -17.80 -4.55 6.68
CA PRO A 71 -18.27 -5.93 6.52
C PRO A 71 -19.33 -6.08 5.42
N HIS A 72 -20.05 -5.01 5.09
CA HIS A 72 -21.09 -4.98 4.06
C HIS A 72 -21.10 -3.65 3.30
N GLY A 73 -21.56 -3.67 2.04
CA GLY A 73 -21.59 -2.46 1.21
C GLY A 73 -20.19 -1.96 0.83
N ALA A 74 -19.24 -2.89 0.69
CA ALA A 74 -17.90 -2.60 0.23
C ALA A 74 -17.86 -2.33 -1.27
N THR A 75 -16.85 -1.58 -1.72
CA THR A 75 -16.52 -1.54 -3.15
C THR A 75 -15.94 -2.88 -3.61
N PRO A 76 -15.97 -3.20 -4.92
CA PRO A 76 -15.48 -4.48 -5.47
C PRO A 76 -13.97 -4.73 -5.33
N GLN A 77 -13.24 -3.87 -4.62
CA GLN A 77 -11.82 -4.05 -4.35
C GLN A 77 -11.64 -4.94 -3.12
N THR A 78 -10.69 -5.88 -3.20
CA THR A 78 -10.37 -6.79 -2.09
C THR A 78 -9.22 -6.26 -1.24
N PRO A 79 -9.26 -6.40 0.11
CA PRO A 79 -10.39 -6.89 0.92
C PRO A 79 -11.50 -5.83 1.06
N LEU A 80 -12.68 -6.25 1.55
CA LEU A 80 -13.89 -5.43 1.66
C LEU A 80 -13.61 -3.96 2.06
N TRP A 81 -13.58 -3.08 1.06
CA TRP A 81 -13.12 -1.70 1.21
C TRP A 81 -14.28 -0.73 1.43
N SER A 82 -14.12 0.15 2.43
CA SER A 82 -15.15 1.07 2.90
C SER A 82 -15.15 2.40 2.16
N ARG A 83 -14.25 2.65 1.21
CA ARG A 83 -14.23 3.93 0.45
C ARG A 83 -14.79 3.76 -0.95
N PRO A 84 -15.46 4.80 -1.48
CA PRO A 84 -15.76 4.88 -2.91
C PRO A 84 -14.49 4.78 -3.77
N ASP A 85 -14.65 4.34 -5.02
CA ASP A 85 -13.57 4.43 -5.99
C ASP A 85 -13.19 5.91 -6.21
N PRO A 86 -11.90 6.26 -6.21
CA PRO A 86 -11.50 7.64 -6.29
C PRO A 86 -11.68 8.21 -7.69
N ALA A 87 -12.07 9.48 -7.74
CA ALA A 87 -12.43 10.17 -8.98
C ALA A 87 -11.22 10.57 -9.85
N ARG A 88 -9.99 10.52 -9.31
CA ARG A 88 -8.77 11.09 -9.93
C ARG A 88 -7.58 10.13 -10.03
N MET A 89 -7.83 8.83 -10.20
CA MET A 89 -6.77 7.82 -10.23
C MET A 89 -5.63 8.10 -11.23
N GLY A 90 -5.92 8.74 -12.37
CA GLY A 90 -4.95 8.99 -13.44
C GLY A 90 -4.15 10.29 -13.33
N SER A 91 -4.33 11.10 -12.28
CA SER A 91 -3.66 12.41 -12.17
C SER A 91 -2.53 12.47 -11.15
N PHE A 92 -2.13 11.36 -10.53
CA PHE A 92 -0.98 11.36 -9.63
C PHE A 92 0.33 11.40 -10.40
N THR A 93 1.28 12.23 -9.98
CA THR A 93 2.65 12.18 -10.52
C THR A 93 3.26 10.84 -10.15
N THR A 94 3.49 9.97 -11.12
CA THR A 94 4.13 8.67 -10.89
C THR A 94 5.64 8.80 -10.76
N TYR A 95 6.28 7.80 -10.16
CA TYR A 95 7.74 7.73 -10.12
C TYR A 95 8.36 7.89 -11.51
N ASN A 96 9.36 8.76 -11.61
CA ASN A 96 10.11 9.06 -12.84
C ASN A 96 11.62 8.95 -12.58
N SER A 97 12.12 7.72 -12.48
CA SER A 97 13.55 7.49 -12.24
C SER A 97 14.46 7.83 -13.42
N ALA A 98 15.76 7.88 -13.11
CA ALA A 98 16.87 7.79 -14.04
C ALA A 98 17.15 6.38 -14.59
N ILE A 99 16.37 5.34 -14.21
CA ILE A 99 16.40 4.03 -14.89
C ILE A 99 15.81 4.22 -16.28
N LEU A 100 16.65 4.63 -17.22
CA LEU A 100 16.23 4.87 -18.59
C LEU A 100 16.58 3.67 -19.46
N ASP A 101 15.64 3.24 -20.30
CA ASP A 101 15.96 2.32 -21.38
C ASP A 101 16.83 3.01 -22.45
N ALA A 102 17.18 2.28 -23.52
CA ALA A 102 18.02 2.81 -24.60
C ALA A 102 17.43 4.06 -25.30
N SER A 103 16.14 4.36 -25.10
CA SER A 103 15.44 5.52 -25.64
C SER A 103 15.32 6.69 -24.66
N GLY A 104 15.85 6.56 -23.44
CA GLY A 104 15.73 7.61 -22.43
C GLY A 104 14.41 7.58 -21.66
N GLN A 105 13.63 6.49 -21.75
CA GLN A 105 12.34 6.34 -21.06
C GLN A 105 12.47 5.51 -19.80
N PHE A 106 11.66 5.80 -18.77
CA PHE A 106 11.68 5.03 -17.52
C PHE A 106 11.42 3.53 -17.80
N ALA A 107 12.41 2.68 -17.59
CA ALA A 107 12.50 1.33 -18.17
C ALA A 107 11.33 0.41 -17.76
N ILE A 108 10.80 0.58 -16.55
CA ILE A 108 9.67 -0.26 -16.14
C ILE A 108 8.40 0.06 -16.91
N ALA A 109 8.22 1.32 -17.32
CA ALA A 109 7.10 1.77 -18.13
C ALA A 109 7.16 1.24 -19.56
N THR A 110 8.34 0.80 -20.03
CA THR A 110 8.52 0.25 -21.38
C THR A 110 8.45 -1.28 -21.43
N ILE A 111 8.43 -1.93 -20.26
CA ILE A 111 8.16 -3.37 -20.13
C ILE A 111 6.65 -3.59 -20.11
N ALA A 112 6.05 -4.01 -21.23
CA ALA A 112 4.60 -4.25 -21.33
C ALA A 112 4.06 -5.21 -20.26
N ALA A 113 4.85 -6.23 -19.88
CA ALA A 113 4.47 -7.20 -18.84
C ALA A 113 4.40 -6.58 -17.43
N SER A 114 5.03 -5.42 -17.19
CA SER A 114 5.00 -4.73 -15.89
C SER A 114 3.65 -4.09 -15.61
N LYS A 115 2.88 -3.75 -16.65
CA LYS A 115 1.61 -3.00 -16.55
C LYS A 115 1.76 -1.65 -15.82
N TYR A 116 2.98 -1.13 -15.67
CA TYR A 116 3.22 0.14 -15.00
C TYR A 116 2.62 1.29 -15.84
N GLY A 117 1.77 2.10 -15.22
CA GLY A 117 1.08 3.19 -15.90
C GLY A 117 -0.02 2.74 -16.87
N ASP A 118 -0.35 1.45 -16.96
CA ASP A 118 -1.30 0.96 -17.95
C ASP A 118 -2.74 1.28 -17.58
N ASN A 119 -3.30 2.26 -18.28
CA ASN A 119 -4.72 2.59 -18.29
C ASN A 119 -5.37 2.32 -19.65
N THR A 120 -4.65 1.65 -20.54
CA THR A 120 -5.04 1.44 -21.95
C THR A 120 -5.54 0.03 -22.21
N THR A 121 -5.08 -0.94 -21.43
CA THR A 121 -5.55 -2.33 -21.53
C THR A 121 -6.94 -2.47 -20.91
N PRO A 122 -7.95 -2.97 -21.65
CA PRO A 122 -9.28 -3.21 -21.10
C PRO A 122 -9.23 -4.13 -19.88
N GLY A 123 -9.80 -3.66 -18.76
CA GLY A 123 -9.81 -4.40 -17.50
C GLY A 123 -8.58 -4.19 -16.61
N GLU A 124 -7.59 -3.43 -17.07
CA GLU A 124 -6.50 -2.94 -16.24
C GLU A 124 -6.75 -1.49 -15.86
N GLU A 125 -6.57 -1.19 -14.59
CA GLU A 125 -6.61 0.16 -14.05
C GLU A 125 -5.25 0.45 -13.45
N TYR A 126 -4.78 1.68 -13.60
CA TYR A 126 -3.57 2.13 -12.95
C TYR A 126 -3.80 3.44 -12.17
N PRO A 127 -3.33 3.51 -10.92
CA PRO A 127 -2.95 2.41 -10.05
C PRO A 127 -4.10 1.42 -9.76
N ASN A 128 -3.76 0.23 -9.29
CA ASN A 128 -4.70 -0.80 -8.87
C ASN A 128 -4.33 -1.42 -7.51
N GLY A 129 -5.14 -2.40 -7.10
CA GLY A 129 -4.90 -3.22 -5.92
C GLY A 129 -4.79 -2.38 -4.65
N ALA A 130 -3.94 -2.80 -3.73
CA ALA A 130 -3.74 -2.07 -2.48
C ALA A 130 -3.29 -0.61 -2.68
N SER A 131 -2.51 -0.28 -3.72
CA SER A 131 -2.10 1.11 -3.97
C SER A 131 -3.32 2.00 -4.28
N LYS A 132 -4.25 1.51 -5.10
CA LYS A 132 -5.54 2.19 -5.36
C LYS A 132 -6.35 2.40 -4.07
N LEU A 133 -6.35 1.42 -3.16
CA LEU A 133 -7.05 1.55 -1.88
C LEU A 133 -6.47 2.70 -1.05
N CYS A 134 -5.15 2.76 -0.90
CA CYS A 134 -4.48 3.87 -0.20
C CYS A 134 -4.83 5.22 -0.85
N LEU A 135 -4.73 5.29 -2.17
CA LEU A 135 -4.97 6.51 -2.94
C LEU A 135 -6.45 6.93 -2.95
N SER A 136 -7.38 6.04 -2.59
CA SER A 136 -8.79 6.42 -2.40
C SER A 136 -9.01 7.41 -1.26
N CYS A 137 -8.10 7.46 -0.27
CA CYS A 137 -8.09 8.48 0.78
C CYS A 137 -7.30 9.73 0.41
N HIS A 138 -6.46 9.63 -0.61
CA HIS A 138 -5.52 10.67 -1.06
C HIS A 138 -5.82 11.17 -2.48
N ASP A 139 -7.08 11.07 -2.91
CA ASP A 139 -7.49 11.41 -4.27
C ASP A 139 -7.71 12.91 -4.50
N GLY A 140 -7.57 13.72 -3.44
CA GLY A 140 -7.79 15.16 -3.47
C GLY A 140 -9.26 15.58 -3.68
N VAL A 141 -10.21 14.64 -3.70
CA VAL A 141 -11.61 14.91 -4.10
C VAL A 141 -12.61 14.34 -3.10
N THR A 142 -12.39 13.12 -2.62
CA THR A 142 -13.35 12.41 -1.77
C THR A 142 -13.07 12.69 -0.30
N SER A 143 -13.98 13.39 0.38
CA SER A 143 -13.88 13.64 1.83
C SER A 143 -13.66 12.33 2.62
N ILE A 144 -12.75 12.35 3.59
CA ILE A 144 -12.28 11.19 4.36
C ILE A 144 -13.43 10.51 5.13
N GLY A 145 -14.45 11.26 5.55
CA GLY A 145 -15.61 10.72 6.29
C GLY A 145 -16.62 9.96 5.42
N VAL A 146 -16.49 10.00 4.09
CA VAL A 146 -17.43 9.33 3.16
C VAL A 146 -17.09 7.86 3.03
N LEU A 147 -18.09 7.01 3.27
CA LEU A 147 -17.99 5.55 3.13
C LEU A 147 -18.78 5.04 1.91
N ALA A 148 -18.36 3.90 1.37
CA ALA A 148 -18.90 3.22 0.21
C ALA A 148 -20.37 2.80 0.38
N ASN A 149 -20.79 2.54 1.62
CA ASN A 149 -22.16 2.19 1.96
C ASN A 149 -23.12 3.39 2.05
N GLY A 150 -22.67 4.59 1.68
CA GLY A 150 -23.46 5.82 1.72
C GLY A 150 -23.52 6.51 3.09
N ARG A 151 -22.91 5.92 4.13
CA ARG A 151 -22.73 6.59 5.43
C ARG A 151 -21.66 7.66 5.31
N SER A 152 -21.91 8.81 5.94
CA SER A 152 -20.92 9.86 6.14
C SER A 152 -20.66 10.02 7.63
N ILE A 153 -19.39 9.96 8.02
CA ILE A 153 -18.93 10.22 9.39
C ILE A 153 -18.59 11.70 9.48
N ALA A 154 -19.16 12.42 10.46
CA ALA A 154 -18.79 13.81 10.65
C ALA A 154 -17.34 13.90 11.14
N MET A 155 -16.53 14.71 10.47
CA MET A 155 -15.11 14.90 10.79
C MET A 155 -14.92 16.26 11.48
N THR A 156 -13.90 16.36 12.34
CA THR A 156 -13.49 17.61 13.00
C THR A 156 -13.05 18.69 12.02
N SER A 157 -12.69 18.29 10.80
CA SER A 157 -12.44 19.16 9.66
C SER A 157 -13.12 18.53 8.44
N GLY A 158 -14.02 19.29 7.79
CA GLY A 158 -15.06 18.70 6.93
C GLY A 158 -15.40 19.45 5.65
N THR A 159 -14.65 20.48 5.27
CA THR A 159 -14.85 21.14 3.97
C THR A 159 -13.69 20.90 3.03
N ILE A 160 -14.07 20.47 1.83
CA ILE A 160 -13.38 20.56 0.54
C ILE A 160 -13.07 22.05 0.24
N THR A 161 -12.50 22.82 1.15
CA THR A 161 -12.05 24.20 0.86
C THR A 161 -10.80 24.58 1.62
N ASP A 162 -10.33 23.73 2.54
CA ASP A 162 -9.08 23.97 3.27
C ASP A 162 -7.91 23.31 2.50
N PRO A 163 -7.03 24.10 1.84
CA PRO A 163 -5.89 23.58 1.09
C PRO A 163 -4.87 22.83 1.96
N ALA A 164 -4.92 22.99 3.29
CA ALA A 164 -4.12 22.22 4.25
C ALA A 164 -4.76 20.86 4.59
N MET A 165 -5.99 20.60 4.14
CA MET A 165 -6.79 19.40 4.46
C MET A 165 -7.15 18.59 3.22
N TYR A 166 -6.99 19.18 2.04
CA TYR A 166 -6.85 18.42 0.82
C TYR A 166 -5.43 17.90 0.73
N TRP A 167 -5.25 16.60 0.98
CA TRP A 167 -4.15 15.88 0.36
C TRP A 167 -4.47 15.79 -1.14
N ASP A 168 -4.36 16.92 -1.84
CA ASP A 168 -4.46 16.99 -3.28
C ASP A 168 -3.08 16.63 -3.86
N PRO A 169 -2.92 15.44 -4.46
CA PRO A 169 -1.68 15.04 -5.12
C PRO A 169 -1.25 16.00 -6.25
N LEU A 170 -2.14 16.88 -6.70
CA LEU A 170 -1.90 17.88 -7.73
C LEU A 170 -1.61 19.29 -7.19
N ASN A 171 -1.67 19.54 -5.88
CA ASN A 171 -1.44 20.87 -5.33
C ASN A 171 0.07 21.19 -5.29
N PRO A 172 0.58 22.17 -6.07
CA PRO A 172 2.02 22.41 -6.24
C PRO A 172 2.79 22.95 -5.01
N GLY A 173 2.19 22.96 -3.82
CA GLY A 173 2.83 23.36 -2.56
C GLY A 173 2.37 22.58 -1.32
N ALA A 174 1.49 21.58 -1.47
CA ALA A 174 0.98 20.74 -0.38
C ALA A 174 0.72 19.28 -0.81
N GLY A 175 1.02 18.94 -2.07
CA GLY A 175 0.71 17.64 -2.67
C GLY A 175 1.78 16.57 -2.44
N MET A 176 1.34 15.31 -2.50
CA MET A 176 2.25 14.16 -2.52
C MET A 176 2.85 14.03 -3.92
N ASP A 177 4.16 14.23 -4.01
CA ASP A 177 4.90 14.00 -5.22
C ASP A 177 5.51 12.60 -5.20
N PHE A 178 4.85 11.65 -5.87
CA PHE A 178 5.39 10.30 -5.99
C PHE A 178 6.49 10.18 -7.06
N SER A 179 6.88 11.27 -7.75
CA SER A 179 7.99 11.28 -8.71
C SER A 179 9.31 10.82 -8.09
N LYS A 180 9.48 11.02 -6.78
CA LYS A 180 10.66 10.63 -5.98
C LYS A 180 10.44 9.37 -5.13
N SER A 181 9.23 8.82 -5.14
CA SER A 181 8.88 7.62 -4.37
C SER A 181 9.19 6.35 -5.14
N HIS A 182 9.57 5.26 -4.47
CA HIS A 182 9.72 3.97 -5.15
C HIS A 182 8.45 3.63 -5.97
N PRO A 183 8.58 3.10 -7.21
CA PRO A 183 7.42 2.77 -8.03
C PRO A 183 6.55 1.73 -7.34
N VAL A 184 5.24 1.82 -7.57
CA VAL A 184 4.22 0.89 -7.06
C VAL A 184 3.16 0.64 -8.14
N SER A 185 2.26 -0.30 -7.88
CA SER A 185 1.19 -0.71 -8.80
C SER A 185 1.70 -1.26 -10.15
N PHE A 186 2.74 -2.09 -10.09
CA PHE A 186 3.23 -2.83 -11.26
C PHE A 186 3.50 -4.30 -10.92
N VAL A 187 3.47 -5.14 -11.95
CA VAL A 187 3.85 -6.55 -11.87
C VAL A 187 5.34 -6.65 -11.58
N TYR A 188 5.68 -7.26 -10.45
CA TYR A 188 7.04 -7.59 -10.08
C TYR A 188 7.11 -9.09 -9.80
N ASP A 189 7.58 -9.84 -10.78
CA ASP A 189 7.62 -11.30 -10.74
C ASP A 189 8.84 -11.84 -11.53
N ALA A 190 8.90 -13.16 -11.67
CA ALA A 190 9.98 -13.83 -12.40
C ALA A 190 10.02 -13.53 -13.92
N VAL A 191 8.97 -12.93 -14.50
CA VAL A 191 8.90 -12.54 -15.91
C VAL A 191 9.43 -11.12 -16.12
N VAL A 192 9.04 -10.20 -15.23
CA VAL A 192 9.44 -8.78 -15.30
C VAL A 192 10.85 -8.56 -14.76
N LEU A 193 11.24 -9.26 -13.69
CA LEU A 193 12.54 -9.08 -13.03
C LEU A 193 13.76 -9.18 -13.99
N PRO A 194 13.88 -10.21 -14.84
CA PRO A 194 15.02 -10.31 -15.75
C PRO A 194 15.09 -9.16 -16.76
N GLN A 195 13.93 -8.60 -17.15
CA GLN A 195 13.86 -7.48 -18.09
C GLN A 195 14.33 -6.18 -17.42
N ILE A 196 13.91 -5.93 -16.17
CA ILE A 196 14.43 -4.80 -15.38
C ILE A 196 15.95 -4.94 -15.23
N ASN A 197 16.44 -6.14 -14.88
CA ASN A 197 17.87 -6.39 -14.74
C ASN A 197 18.64 -6.22 -16.06
N ALA A 198 18.04 -6.45 -17.22
CA ALA A 198 18.67 -6.21 -18.51
C ALA A 198 18.73 -4.72 -18.88
N LEU A 199 17.80 -3.91 -18.38
CA LEU A 199 17.69 -2.48 -18.68
C LEU A 199 18.30 -1.57 -17.60
N LYS A 200 18.67 -2.11 -16.44
CA LYS A 200 19.18 -1.32 -15.31
C LYS A 200 20.41 -0.49 -15.67
N THR A 201 20.38 0.78 -15.30
CA THR A 201 21.51 1.73 -15.43
C THR A 201 21.81 2.44 -14.12
N ASP A 202 20.97 2.22 -13.10
CA ASP A 202 20.96 2.90 -11.81
C ASP A 202 21.71 2.14 -10.70
N LEU A 203 21.97 0.85 -10.93
CA LEU A 203 22.75 0.02 -10.01
C LEU A 203 24.22 -0.09 -10.47
N GLY A 204 25.14 -0.15 -9.50
CA GLY A 204 26.56 -0.33 -9.77
C GLY A 204 26.87 -1.68 -10.43
N ALA A 205 28.01 -1.78 -11.12
CA ALA A 205 28.45 -3.03 -11.75
C ALA A 205 28.46 -4.20 -10.75
N GLY A 206 27.84 -5.34 -11.12
CA GLY A 206 27.70 -6.51 -10.26
C GLY A 206 26.50 -6.49 -9.30
N SER A 207 25.72 -5.40 -9.30
CA SER A 207 24.47 -5.28 -8.54
C SER A 207 23.28 -5.67 -9.40
N GLU A 208 22.26 -6.29 -8.83
CA GLU A 208 21.05 -6.77 -9.48
C GLU A 208 19.82 -6.63 -8.56
N TYR A 209 18.67 -6.52 -9.20
CA TYR A 209 17.38 -6.70 -8.57
C TYR A 209 17.12 -8.18 -8.28
N LYS A 210 16.36 -8.47 -7.23
CA LYS A 210 15.89 -9.81 -6.86
C LYS A 210 14.45 -9.77 -6.35
N LEU A 211 13.78 -10.92 -6.33
CA LEU A 211 12.51 -11.05 -5.62
C LEU A 211 12.77 -11.16 -4.11
N PRO A 212 11.87 -10.62 -3.27
CA PRO A 212 11.94 -10.80 -1.83
C PRO A 212 11.81 -12.28 -1.47
N ASP A 213 12.46 -12.70 -0.37
CA ASP A 213 12.39 -14.08 0.09
C ASP A 213 10.98 -14.43 0.57
N ALA A 214 10.55 -15.68 0.39
CA ALA A 214 9.19 -16.11 0.77
C ALA A 214 8.87 -15.93 2.27
N GLY A 215 9.89 -15.90 3.13
CA GLY A 215 9.78 -15.64 4.57
C GLY A 215 9.94 -14.16 4.96
N SER A 216 10.15 -13.27 3.98
CA SER A 216 10.36 -11.85 4.21
C SER A 216 9.13 -11.18 4.80
N ARG A 217 9.37 -10.11 5.58
CA ARG A 217 8.29 -9.20 5.97
C ARG A 217 7.79 -8.40 4.78
N ILE A 218 8.62 -8.20 3.75
CA ILE A 218 8.29 -7.50 2.51
C ILE A 218 7.50 -8.44 1.60
N LYS A 219 6.26 -8.05 1.28
CA LYS A 219 5.28 -8.93 0.63
C LYS A 219 4.75 -8.34 -0.67
N LEU A 220 4.88 -9.09 -1.76
CA LEU A 220 4.24 -8.75 -3.02
C LEU A 220 2.77 -9.17 -2.98
N GLU A 221 1.90 -8.37 -3.59
CA GLU A 221 0.48 -8.68 -3.68
C GLU A 221 0.24 -9.72 -4.78
N ALA A 222 -0.35 -10.86 -4.44
CA ALA A 222 -0.78 -11.84 -5.44
C ALA A 222 -2.11 -11.40 -6.07
N ARG A 223 -2.15 -11.26 -7.40
CA ARG A 223 -3.34 -10.82 -8.14
C ARG A 223 -3.37 -11.45 -9.52
N ALA A 224 -4.48 -12.09 -9.86
CA ALA A 224 -4.72 -12.67 -11.19
C ALA A 224 -3.57 -13.57 -11.73
N GLY A 225 -2.87 -14.29 -10.84
CA GLY A 225 -1.76 -15.17 -11.22
C GLY A 225 -0.40 -14.50 -11.36
N THR A 226 -0.30 -13.19 -11.11
CA THR A 226 0.98 -12.45 -11.04
C THR A 226 1.20 -11.90 -9.62
N THR A 227 2.43 -11.46 -9.34
CA THR A 227 2.78 -10.75 -8.11
C THR A 227 3.05 -9.28 -8.42
N TRP A 228 2.58 -8.39 -7.54
CA TRP A 228 2.60 -6.95 -7.75
C TRP A 228 3.37 -6.26 -6.62
N MET A 229 4.20 -5.29 -7.01
CA MET A 229 4.73 -4.29 -6.10
C MET A 229 3.61 -3.30 -5.77
N GLN A 230 3.22 -3.23 -4.50
CA GLN A 230 2.17 -2.31 -4.04
C GLN A 230 2.69 -1.46 -2.88
N CYS A 231 1.96 -0.40 -2.51
CA CYS A 231 2.25 0.32 -1.27
C CYS A 231 2.37 -0.63 -0.07
N THR A 232 1.54 -1.68 -0.03
CA THR A 232 1.52 -2.67 1.05
C THR A 232 2.74 -3.61 1.10
N THR A 233 3.60 -3.55 0.08
CA THR A 233 4.86 -4.27 0.06
C THR A 233 5.82 -3.75 1.13
N CYS A 234 5.87 -2.44 1.32
CA CYS A 234 6.71 -1.79 2.34
C CYS A 234 5.90 -1.28 3.54
N HIS A 235 4.60 -1.02 3.36
CA HIS A 235 3.71 -0.50 4.40
C HIS A 235 2.70 -1.55 4.86
N GLU A 236 2.65 -1.85 6.15
CA GLU A 236 1.61 -2.61 6.81
C GLU A 236 0.64 -1.65 7.51
N PRO A 237 -0.52 -1.33 6.89
CA PRO A 237 -1.48 -0.37 7.45
C PRO A 237 -1.99 -0.78 8.83
N HIS A 238 -1.84 -2.05 9.24
CA HIS A 238 -2.20 -2.53 10.57
C HIS A 238 -1.10 -2.37 11.64
N LYS A 239 0.06 -1.81 11.28
CA LYS A 239 1.21 -1.65 12.18
C LYS A 239 1.38 -0.21 12.62
N ASP A 240 1.16 0.09 13.90
CA ASP A 240 1.50 1.42 14.43
C ASP A 240 3.02 1.55 14.68
N THR A 241 3.76 1.96 13.64
CA THR A 241 5.21 2.12 13.74
C THR A 241 5.67 3.34 14.53
N LYS A 242 4.74 4.24 14.89
CA LYS A 242 5.01 5.47 15.65
C LYS A 242 4.81 5.29 17.16
N HIS A 243 4.65 4.06 17.65
CA HIS A 243 4.29 3.75 19.04
C HIS A 243 5.34 4.23 20.05
N GLY A 244 5.27 5.50 20.47
CA GLY A 244 6.16 6.11 21.47
C GLY A 244 7.61 6.33 21.00
N THR A 245 7.89 6.18 19.71
CA THR A 245 9.23 6.36 19.11
C THR A 245 9.28 7.60 18.22
N THR A 246 10.49 8.08 17.92
CA THR A 246 10.73 9.14 16.92
C THR A 246 10.73 8.59 15.48
N TYR A 247 10.16 7.41 15.24
CA TYR A 247 10.23 6.74 13.94
C TYR A 247 9.36 7.46 12.90
N PRO A 248 9.93 8.01 11.81
CA PRO A 248 9.19 8.90 10.90
C PRO A 248 8.36 8.16 9.84
N TYR A 249 8.65 6.88 9.54
CA TYR A 249 7.93 6.15 8.50
C TYR A 249 6.65 5.50 9.03
N PRO A 250 5.45 5.93 8.59
CA PRO A 250 4.21 5.28 8.96
C PRO A 250 4.13 3.88 8.36
N PHE A 251 3.58 2.92 9.10
CA PHE A 251 3.28 1.57 8.65
C PHE A 251 4.47 0.72 8.21
N TRP A 252 5.71 1.15 8.41
CA TRP A 252 6.86 0.43 7.87
C TRP A 252 6.95 -1.04 8.35
N ARG A 253 6.92 -1.97 7.40
CA ARG A 253 6.90 -3.43 7.66
C ARG A 253 8.07 -3.89 8.51
N ASN A 254 9.26 -3.39 8.19
CA ASN A 254 10.49 -3.71 8.90
C ASN A 254 10.77 -2.86 10.14
N ALA A 255 9.85 -1.99 10.57
CA ALA A 255 10.08 -1.19 11.78
C ALA A 255 10.38 -2.06 13.02
N GLY A 256 11.30 -1.58 13.86
CA GLY A 256 11.61 -2.15 15.17
C GLY A 256 12.54 -3.36 15.13
N VAL A 257 13.26 -3.59 14.02
CA VAL A 257 14.30 -4.62 13.92
C VAL A 257 15.67 -4.04 14.28
N GLY A 258 15.90 -2.74 14.01
CA GLY A 258 17.11 -2.02 14.37
C GLY A 258 16.89 -0.51 14.50
N THR A 259 17.86 0.28 14.03
CA THR A 259 17.70 1.72 13.85
C THR A 259 16.83 2.03 12.62
N GLU A 260 16.34 3.27 12.51
CA GLU A 260 15.59 3.73 11.34
C GLU A 260 16.31 3.42 10.02
N ALA A 261 17.59 3.80 9.92
CA ALA A 261 18.39 3.55 8.73
C ALA A 261 18.53 2.04 8.43
N GLN A 262 18.70 1.22 9.48
CA GLN A 262 18.78 -0.22 9.32
C GLN A 262 17.46 -0.82 8.82
N ASP A 263 16.32 -0.40 9.38
CA ASP A 263 15.01 -0.89 8.96
C ASP A 263 14.66 -0.48 7.51
N TYR A 264 15.12 0.70 7.09
CA TYR A 264 15.03 1.17 5.71
C TYR A 264 15.90 0.31 4.79
N ASP A 265 17.20 0.19 5.10
CA ASP A 265 18.16 -0.57 4.31
C ASP A 265 17.76 -2.05 4.19
N LEU A 266 17.28 -2.66 5.27
CA LEU A 266 16.78 -4.04 5.28
C LEU A 266 15.60 -4.22 4.33
N THR A 267 14.71 -3.22 4.24
CA THR A 267 13.57 -3.28 3.31
C THR A 267 14.03 -3.23 1.86
N CYS A 268 14.97 -2.34 1.55
CA CYS A 268 15.53 -2.23 0.20
C CYS A 268 16.36 -3.47 -0.18
N ALA A 269 17.09 -4.04 0.77
CA ALA A 269 17.94 -5.21 0.55
C ALA A 269 17.15 -6.49 0.18
N GLU A 270 15.84 -6.51 0.38
CA GLU A 270 14.96 -7.59 -0.06
C GLU A 270 14.80 -7.64 -1.58
N CYS A 271 14.95 -6.51 -2.27
CA CYS A 271 14.81 -6.43 -3.72
C CYS A 271 16.08 -5.95 -4.43
N HIS A 272 17.04 -5.39 -3.70
CA HIS A 272 18.30 -4.88 -4.24
C HIS A 272 19.47 -5.61 -3.57
N ASN A 273 20.32 -6.29 -4.35
CA ASN A 273 21.41 -7.08 -3.79
C ASN A 273 22.67 -6.25 -3.44
N SER A 274 22.62 -4.94 -3.64
CA SER A 274 23.69 -4.00 -3.32
C SER A 274 23.22 -3.01 -2.26
N THR A 275 24.14 -2.49 -1.45
CA THR A 275 23.92 -1.23 -0.74
C THR A 275 23.59 -0.16 -1.77
N ILE A 276 22.30 0.13 -1.92
CA ILE A 276 21.84 1.37 -2.49
C ILE A 276 22.46 2.42 -1.58
N GLY A 277 23.43 3.21 -2.09
CA GLY A 277 24.04 4.28 -1.28
C GLY A 277 22.91 5.08 -0.62
N PRO A 278 23.08 5.58 0.62
CA PRO A 278 21.98 6.02 1.47
C PRO A 278 21.06 6.90 0.65
N ALA A 279 19.91 6.36 0.26
CA ALA A 279 18.90 7.17 -0.38
C ALA A 279 18.52 8.14 0.73
N THR A 280 18.79 9.44 0.53
CA THR A 280 18.21 10.45 1.39
C THR A 280 16.71 10.16 1.34
N PRO A 281 16.08 9.72 2.44
CA PRO A 281 14.67 9.39 2.43
C PRO A 281 13.97 10.66 2.00
N THR A 282 13.48 10.71 0.77
CA THR A 282 12.72 11.85 0.30
C THR A 282 11.31 11.56 0.77
N PRO A 283 10.80 12.29 1.76
CA PRO A 283 9.46 12.06 2.22
C PRO A 283 8.55 12.38 1.02
N HIS A 284 7.66 11.44 0.67
CA HIS A 284 6.67 11.69 -0.39
C HIS A 284 5.62 12.72 0.05
N ASN A 285 5.66 13.10 1.31
CA ASN A 285 5.14 14.32 1.90
C ASN A 285 6.25 15.41 1.91
N ASN A 286 6.29 16.30 0.92
CA ASN A 286 7.05 17.53 1.13
C ASN A 286 6.41 18.27 2.33
N PRO A 287 7.16 18.65 3.38
CA PRO A 287 6.61 19.41 4.51
C PRO A 287 5.98 20.73 4.09
#